data_AF-A0A841I3U6-F1
#
_entry.id   AF-A0A841I3U6-F1
#
_cell.length_a   1.000
_cell.length_b   1.000
_cell.length_c   1.000
_cell.angle_alpha   90.00
_cell.angle_beta   90.00
_cell.angle_gamma   90.00
#
_symmetry.space_group_name_H-M   'P 1'
#
loop_
_entity.id
_entity.type
_entity.pdbx_description
1 polymer ?
#
loop_
_entity_poly.entity_id
_entity_poly.type
_entity_poly.pdbx_seq_one_letter_code
_entity_poly.pdbx_strand_id
1 'polypeptide(L)'
;MNPLQSWLNGLSRCHFVPLFATDADRTVRTHLRGARRDRRTLTRSPEFDAAMIEMVETGLSDDHWHGFLYLMGVGERQTFTPLYVGKAEKRGQTHAVSANLINIRSNHGFFGRWGYNLDYHIGDLSHALFGFQARRPPTRKYRRWADSLFETADPPRLREAVFVCLVPWFRDSRGPSGLIGSVPAAEKEVIALASVLAGARLLNTDGR
;
A
#
# COMPACT_ATOMS: atom_id res chain seq x y z
N MET A 1 16.08 -12.05 -15.71
CA MET A 1 15.06 -11.23 -15.00
C MET A 1 14.21 -12.17 -14.18
N ASN A 2 13.93 -11.87 -12.91
CA ASN A 2 13.13 -12.79 -12.07
C ASN A 2 11.65 -12.80 -12.53
N PRO A 3 10.87 -13.87 -12.23
CA PRO A 3 9.50 -14.00 -12.70
C PRO A 3 8.57 -12.83 -12.29
N LEU A 4 8.74 -12.32 -11.06
CA LEU A 4 7.91 -11.22 -10.56
C LEU A 4 8.19 -9.91 -11.31
N GLN A 5 9.46 -9.57 -11.54
CA GLN A 5 9.86 -8.39 -12.29
C GLN A 5 9.44 -8.50 -13.75
N SER A 6 9.54 -9.69 -14.34
CA SER A 6 9.03 -9.93 -15.70
C SER A 6 7.52 -9.69 -15.78
N TRP A 7 6.76 -10.17 -14.80
CA TRP A 7 5.33 -9.93 -14.72
C TRP A 7 5.00 -8.44 -14.53
N LEU A 8 5.64 -7.77 -13.57
CA LEU A 8 5.46 -6.33 -13.31
C LEU A 8 5.79 -5.47 -14.55
N ASN A 9 6.85 -5.82 -15.29
CA ASN A 9 7.22 -5.13 -16.52
C ASN A 9 6.23 -5.37 -17.66
N GLY A 10 5.53 -6.52 -17.65
CA GLY A 10 4.48 -6.84 -18.61
C GLY A 10 3.12 -6.21 -18.33
N LEU A 11 2.93 -5.58 -17.16
CA LEU A 11 1.68 -4.91 -16.81
C LEU A 11 1.53 -3.60 -17.60
N SER A 12 0.56 -3.58 -18.51
CA SER A 12 0.21 -2.41 -19.32
C SER A 12 -0.65 -1.39 -18.57
N ARG A 13 -1.37 -1.81 -17.53
CA ARG A 13 -2.26 -0.97 -16.72
C ARG A 13 -1.88 -1.07 -15.25
N CYS A 14 -0.89 -0.29 -14.82
CA CYS A 14 -0.56 -0.14 -13.41
C CYS A 14 0.03 1.26 -13.14
N HIS A 15 -0.16 1.75 -11.93
CA HIS A 15 0.52 2.95 -11.45
C HIS A 15 1.76 2.55 -10.66
N PHE A 16 2.84 3.33 -10.78
CA PHE A 16 4.04 3.21 -9.96
C PHE A 16 4.37 4.60 -9.42
N VAL A 17 4.10 4.83 -8.14
CA VAL A 17 4.05 6.17 -7.55
C VAL A 17 4.75 6.20 -6.19
N PRO A 18 5.37 7.32 -5.79
CA PRO A 18 5.96 7.45 -4.46
C PRO A 18 4.87 7.29 -3.40
N LEU A 19 5.13 6.59 -2.29
CA LEU A 19 4.14 6.44 -1.23
C LEU A 19 3.97 7.72 -0.40
N PHE A 20 5.09 8.35 -0.06
CA PHE A 20 5.15 9.48 0.86
C PHE A 20 5.46 10.78 0.14
N ALA A 21 4.89 11.88 0.64
CA ALA A 21 5.36 13.21 0.26
C ALA A 21 6.67 13.50 1.00
N THR A 22 7.78 13.61 0.26
CA THR A 22 9.12 13.86 0.83
C THR A 22 9.72 15.18 0.38
N ASP A 23 10.69 15.68 1.12
CA ASP A 23 11.65 16.68 0.62
C ASP A 23 12.86 16.02 -0.06
N ALA A 24 13.87 16.82 -0.41
CA ALA A 24 15.09 16.37 -1.08
C ALA A 24 15.92 15.38 -0.23
N ASP A 25 15.84 15.46 1.10
CA ASP A 25 16.58 14.61 2.03
C ASP A 25 15.79 13.34 2.41
N ARG A 26 14.66 13.08 1.73
CA ARG A 26 13.74 11.97 2.00
C ARG A 26 13.08 12.05 3.38
N THR A 27 13.00 13.26 3.93
CA THR A 27 12.19 13.51 5.12
C THR A 27 10.73 13.54 4.72
N VAL A 28 9.93 12.70 5.35
CA VAL A 28 8.50 12.60 5.08
C VAL A 28 7.78 13.79 5.71
N ARG A 29 6.96 14.48 4.91
CA ARG A 29 6.07 15.51 5.42
C ARG A 29 5.07 14.89 6.40
N THR A 30 4.77 15.60 7.47
CA THR A 30 3.75 15.20 8.44
C THR A 30 2.68 16.26 8.59
N HIS A 31 1.48 15.86 8.99
CA HIS A 31 0.39 16.76 9.35
C HIS A 31 -0.32 16.26 10.61
N LEU A 32 -1.08 17.12 11.27
CA LEU A 32 -1.84 16.78 12.47
C LEU A 32 -3.24 16.29 12.10
N ARG A 33 -3.68 15.20 12.72
CA ARG A 33 -5.05 14.66 12.64
C ARG A 33 -5.62 14.39 14.03
N GLY A 34 -6.89 13.95 14.07
CA GLY A 34 -7.64 13.71 15.30
C GLY A 34 -8.47 14.93 15.71
N ALA A 35 -9.49 14.70 16.55
CA ALA A 35 -10.41 15.76 17.00
C ALA A 35 -9.67 16.91 17.71
N ARG A 36 -8.59 16.58 18.43
CA ARG A 36 -7.73 17.55 19.12
C ARG A 36 -6.49 17.96 18.32
N ARG A 37 -6.34 17.49 17.08
CA ARG A 37 -5.15 17.70 16.24
C ARG A 37 -3.84 17.31 16.94
N ASP A 38 -3.88 16.26 17.74
CA ASP A 38 -2.78 15.76 18.57
C ASP A 38 -2.04 14.58 17.92
N ARG A 39 -2.54 14.06 16.80
CA ARG A 39 -1.95 12.90 16.11
C ARG A 39 -1.10 13.34 14.94
N ARG A 40 0.21 13.44 15.13
CA ARG A 40 1.16 13.57 14.03
C ARG A 40 1.04 12.35 13.11
N THR A 41 0.83 12.60 11.83
CA THR A 41 0.53 11.58 10.82
C THR A 41 1.43 11.78 9.61
N LEU A 42 1.96 10.69 9.06
CA LEU A 42 2.74 10.70 7.80
C LEU A 42 1.84 11.12 6.63
N THR A 43 2.35 11.95 5.73
CA THR A 43 1.60 12.43 4.56
C THR A 43 1.90 11.55 3.35
N ARG A 44 0.85 10.99 2.72
CA ARG A 44 0.97 10.31 1.43
C ARG A 44 1.34 11.31 0.34
N SER A 45 1.99 10.84 -0.72
CA SER A 45 2.28 11.71 -1.87
C SER A 45 0.97 12.11 -2.60
N PRO A 46 0.87 13.33 -3.15
CA PRO A 46 -0.24 13.70 -4.03
C PRO A 46 -0.39 12.77 -5.22
N GLU A 47 0.72 12.25 -5.76
CA GLU A 47 0.76 11.30 -6.87
C GLU A 47 0.11 9.97 -6.51
N PHE A 48 0.34 9.48 -5.28
CA PHE A 48 -0.32 8.29 -4.76
C PHE A 48 -1.82 8.52 -4.60
N ASP A 49 -2.22 9.64 -4.01
CA ASP A 49 -3.63 9.94 -3.80
C ASP A 49 -4.36 10.06 -5.15
N ALA A 50 -3.76 10.72 -6.15
CA ALA A 50 -4.31 10.84 -7.50
C ALA A 50 -4.45 9.47 -8.19
N ALA A 51 -3.38 8.66 -8.19
CA ALA A 51 -3.39 7.33 -8.81
C ALA A 51 -4.40 6.38 -8.17
N MET A 52 -4.54 6.41 -6.83
CA MET A 52 -5.54 5.62 -6.12
C MET A 52 -6.96 6.04 -6.48
N ILE A 53 -7.24 7.35 -6.52
CA ILE A 53 -8.56 7.89 -6.88
C ILE A 53 -8.91 7.49 -8.31
N GLU A 54 -8.01 7.72 -9.27
CA GLU A 54 -8.22 7.38 -10.68
C GLU A 54 -8.52 5.89 -10.84
N MET A 55 -7.64 5.01 -10.32
CA MET A 55 -7.79 3.57 -10.42
C MET A 55 -9.12 3.08 -9.82
N VAL A 56 -9.52 3.62 -8.67
CA VAL A 56 -10.76 3.21 -8.00
C VAL A 56 -11.98 3.72 -8.75
N GLU A 57 -11.99 4.97 -9.22
CA GLU A 57 -13.14 5.51 -9.96
C GLU A 57 -13.34 4.83 -11.31
N THR A 58 -12.26 4.64 -12.08
CA THR A 58 -12.29 3.86 -13.33
C THR A 58 -12.66 2.40 -13.08
N GLY A 59 -12.17 1.81 -11.98
CA GLY A 59 -12.54 0.45 -11.62
C GLY A 59 -14.01 0.31 -11.22
N LEU A 60 -14.56 1.26 -10.48
CA LEU A 60 -15.96 1.20 -10.05
C LEU A 60 -16.96 1.42 -11.18
N SER A 61 -16.57 2.11 -12.27
CA SER A 61 -17.38 2.23 -13.47
C SER A 61 -17.34 1.01 -14.40
N ASP A 62 -16.48 0.03 -14.12
CA ASP A 62 -16.39 -1.23 -14.86
C ASP A 62 -16.90 -2.42 -14.02
N ASP A 63 -17.86 -3.16 -14.56
CA ASP A 63 -18.42 -4.36 -13.91
C ASP A 63 -17.46 -5.55 -13.90
N HIS A 64 -16.45 -5.56 -14.77
CA HIS A 64 -15.42 -6.58 -14.80
C HIS A 64 -14.31 -6.34 -13.79
N TRP A 65 -14.24 -5.15 -13.18
CA TRP A 65 -13.26 -4.83 -12.16
C TRP A 65 -13.61 -5.53 -10.84
N HIS A 66 -12.62 -6.19 -10.25
CA HIS A 66 -12.77 -6.97 -9.03
C HIS A 66 -12.00 -6.37 -7.84
N GLY A 67 -11.20 -5.33 -8.05
CA GLY A 67 -10.37 -4.71 -7.03
C GLY A 67 -8.97 -4.46 -7.55
N PHE A 68 -7.97 -4.47 -6.66
CA PHE A 68 -6.58 -4.26 -7.06
C PHE A 68 -5.61 -4.94 -6.10
N LEU A 69 -4.42 -5.23 -6.63
CA LEU A 69 -3.23 -5.53 -5.84
C LEU A 69 -2.43 -4.25 -5.62
N TYR A 70 -1.75 -4.17 -4.50
CA TYR A 70 -0.77 -3.12 -4.25
C TYR A 70 0.51 -3.72 -3.69
N LEU A 71 1.64 -3.29 -4.25
CA LEU A 71 2.96 -3.69 -3.80
C LEU A 71 3.69 -2.45 -3.31
N MET A 72 4.03 -2.38 -2.02
CA MET A 72 4.93 -1.38 -1.47
C MET A 72 6.36 -1.91 -1.54
N GLY A 73 7.31 -1.09 -1.97
CA GLY A 73 8.70 -1.50 -2.10
C GLY A 73 9.64 -0.34 -2.32
N VAL A 74 10.88 -0.67 -2.71
CA VAL A 74 11.97 0.29 -2.97
C VAL A 74 12.58 0.05 -4.34
N GLY A 75 13.36 1.01 -4.81
CA GLY A 75 13.99 0.98 -6.14
C GLY A 75 13.10 1.57 -7.24
N GLU A 76 13.59 1.49 -8.47
CA GLU A 76 12.86 1.99 -9.65
C GLU A 76 11.96 0.91 -10.22
N ARG A 77 11.03 1.27 -11.11
CA ARG A 77 10.07 0.32 -11.70
C ARG A 77 10.74 -0.94 -12.28
N GLN A 78 11.89 -0.79 -12.93
CA GLN A 78 12.61 -1.90 -13.58
C GLN A 78 13.43 -2.77 -12.61
N THR A 79 13.72 -2.25 -11.42
CA THR A 79 14.54 -2.87 -10.37
C THR A 79 13.79 -2.96 -9.04
N PHE A 80 12.47 -2.95 -9.11
CA PHE A 80 11.60 -2.78 -7.96
C PHE A 80 11.68 -4.00 -7.05
N THR A 81 11.95 -3.76 -5.77
CA THR A 81 11.99 -4.80 -4.76
C THR A 81 10.78 -4.66 -3.83
N PRO A 82 9.74 -5.51 -3.96
CA PRO A 82 8.58 -5.47 -3.08
C PRO A 82 8.97 -5.80 -1.64
N LEU A 83 8.55 -4.94 -0.72
CA LEU A 83 8.66 -5.15 0.73
C LEU A 83 7.32 -5.58 1.32
N TYR A 84 6.19 -5.20 0.72
CA TYR A 84 4.87 -5.65 1.14
C TYR A 84 3.94 -5.80 -0.05
N VAL A 85 3.10 -6.82 -0.03
CA VAL A 85 2.04 -7.08 -1.00
C VAL A 85 0.72 -7.10 -0.26
N GLY A 86 -0.31 -6.46 -0.81
CA GLY A 86 -1.65 -6.58 -0.29
C GLY A 86 -2.69 -6.43 -1.39
N LYS A 87 -3.95 -6.61 -1.01
CA LYS A 87 -5.10 -6.39 -1.89
C LYS A 87 -6.19 -5.53 -1.27
N ALA A 88 -7.04 -5.00 -2.15
CA ALA A 88 -8.37 -4.52 -1.81
C ALA A 88 -9.36 -5.00 -2.88
N GLU A 89 -10.47 -5.58 -2.45
CA GLU A 89 -11.50 -6.12 -3.34
C GLU A 89 -12.65 -5.13 -3.53
N LYS A 90 -13.28 -5.13 -4.72
CA LYS A 90 -14.46 -4.30 -5.04
C LYS A 90 -15.58 -4.54 -4.05
N ARG A 91 -15.90 -5.81 -3.77
CA ARG A 91 -16.97 -6.21 -2.85
C ARG A 91 -16.51 -6.16 -1.40
N GLY A 92 -17.34 -5.61 -0.53
CA GLY A 92 -17.15 -5.68 0.91
C GLY A 92 -17.65 -7.00 1.49
N GLN A 93 -17.41 -7.22 2.79
CA GLN A 93 -17.96 -8.38 3.50
C GLN A 93 -19.49 -8.32 3.62
N THR A 94 -20.03 -7.12 3.85
CA THR A 94 -21.46 -6.88 4.12
C THR A 94 -22.14 -6.00 3.07
N HIS A 95 -21.37 -5.36 2.19
CA HIS A 95 -21.87 -4.37 1.24
C HIS A 95 -21.38 -4.66 -0.18
N ALA A 96 -22.17 -4.24 -1.17
CA ALA A 96 -21.87 -4.43 -2.59
C ALA A 96 -20.53 -3.78 -3.00
N VAL A 97 -20.18 -2.65 -2.39
CA VAL A 97 -18.88 -2.00 -2.55
C VAL A 97 -18.18 -1.90 -1.20
N SER A 98 -16.88 -2.19 -1.20
CA SER A 98 -16.02 -2.14 -0.03
C SER A 98 -15.90 -0.71 0.52
N ALA A 99 -15.97 -0.56 1.84
CA ALA A 99 -15.80 0.75 2.49
C ALA A 99 -14.43 1.38 2.21
N ASN A 100 -13.45 0.58 1.79
CA ASN A 100 -12.13 1.05 1.36
C ASN A 100 -12.18 1.89 0.07
N LEU A 101 -13.25 1.75 -0.72
CA LEU A 101 -13.36 2.26 -2.09
C LEU A 101 -14.49 3.28 -2.24
N ILE A 102 -15.53 3.18 -1.41
CA ILE A 102 -16.65 4.14 -1.42
C ILE A 102 -16.15 5.53 -1.04
N ASN A 103 -16.61 6.54 -1.79
CA ASN A 103 -16.29 7.95 -1.60
C ASN A 103 -14.77 8.21 -1.55
N ILE A 104 -14.00 7.55 -2.43
CA ILE A 104 -12.53 7.54 -2.39
C ILE A 104 -11.91 8.95 -2.33
N ARG A 105 -12.52 9.95 -2.97
CA ARG A 105 -12.07 11.35 -2.97
C ARG A 105 -12.12 12.03 -1.60
N SER A 106 -13.07 11.67 -0.74
CA SER A 106 -13.29 12.30 0.56
C SER A 106 -12.99 11.37 1.73
N ASN A 107 -12.94 10.06 1.50
CA ASN A 107 -12.65 9.05 2.52
C ASN A 107 -11.14 8.81 2.69
N HIS A 108 -10.43 9.82 3.20
CA HIS A 108 -9.01 9.70 3.53
C HIS A 108 -8.72 8.78 4.74
N GLY A 109 -9.77 8.33 5.43
CA GLY A 109 -9.66 7.46 6.59
C GLY A 109 -9.38 6.00 6.24
N PHE A 110 -10.02 5.47 5.19
CA PHE A 110 -9.89 4.06 4.77
C PHE A 110 -9.05 3.91 3.50
N PHE A 111 -9.32 4.75 2.50
CA PHE A 111 -8.51 5.01 1.30
C PHE A 111 -7.72 3.82 0.74
N GLY A 112 -8.42 2.84 0.15
CA GLY A 112 -7.76 1.70 -0.52
C GLY A 112 -6.86 0.86 0.40
N ARG A 113 -7.16 0.78 1.71
CA ARG A 113 -6.32 0.21 2.79
C ARG A 113 -5.16 1.08 3.26
N TRP A 114 -4.88 2.19 2.57
CA TRP A 114 -3.81 3.16 2.85
C TRP A 114 -4.29 4.41 3.61
N GLY A 115 -5.49 4.35 4.19
CA GLY A 115 -6.07 5.45 4.94
C GLY A 115 -5.35 5.83 6.23
N TYR A 116 -5.72 7.00 6.75
CA TYR A 116 -5.13 7.61 7.94
C TYR A 116 -5.75 7.14 9.28
N ASN A 117 -6.80 6.32 9.25
CA ASN A 117 -7.38 5.76 10.48
C ASN A 117 -6.52 4.59 11.01
N LEU A 118 -6.68 4.25 12.28
CA LEU A 118 -6.15 2.99 12.80
C LEU A 118 -6.81 1.80 12.08
N ASP A 119 -6.10 0.66 12.00
CA ASP A 119 -6.43 -0.51 11.17
C ASP A 119 -6.22 -0.33 9.65
N TYR A 120 -5.54 0.75 9.28
CA TYR A 120 -5.10 1.09 7.92
C TYR A 120 -3.61 1.42 7.90
N HIS A 121 -2.96 1.18 6.76
CA HIS A 121 -1.50 1.13 6.69
C HIS A 121 -0.83 2.43 7.16
N ILE A 122 -1.30 3.60 6.70
CA ILE A 122 -0.66 4.87 7.09
C ILE A 122 -1.00 5.27 8.52
N GLY A 123 -2.25 5.06 8.94
CA GLY A 123 -2.66 5.38 10.31
C GLY A 123 -1.91 4.56 11.36
N ASP A 124 -1.84 3.23 11.19
CA ASP A 124 -1.10 2.38 12.13
C ASP A 124 0.43 2.56 12.03
N LEU A 125 0.98 2.83 10.84
CA LEU A 125 2.40 3.15 10.68
C LEU A 125 2.77 4.46 11.37
N SER A 126 1.94 5.50 11.21
CA SER A 126 2.15 6.79 11.90
C SER A 126 2.07 6.62 13.41
N HIS A 127 1.13 5.79 13.89
CA HIS A 127 1.02 5.46 15.30
C HIS A 127 2.26 4.71 15.82
N ALA A 128 2.79 3.76 15.04
CA ALA A 128 4.02 3.06 15.38
C ALA A 128 5.24 3.99 15.44
N LEU A 129 5.31 4.97 14.56
CA LEU A 129 6.46 5.89 14.47
C LEU A 129 6.42 7.00 15.53
N PHE A 130 5.24 7.55 15.84
CA PHE A 130 5.09 8.72 16.72
C PHE A 130 4.51 8.43 18.10
N GLY A 131 4.00 7.21 18.34
CA GLY A 131 3.57 6.78 19.67
C GLY A 131 2.42 7.58 20.31
N PHE A 132 1.57 8.24 19.51
CA PHE A 132 0.46 9.03 20.03
C PHE A 132 -0.58 8.16 20.78
N GLN A 133 -1.34 8.76 21.68
CA GLN A 133 -2.35 8.04 22.45
C GLN A 133 -3.50 7.53 21.55
N ALA A 134 -3.77 6.23 21.64
CA ALA A 134 -4.79 5.53 20.86
C ALA A 134 -5.51 4.47 21.72
N ARG A 135 -6.59 3.89 21.18
CA ARG A 135 -7.39 2.83 21.84
C ARG A 135 -6.63 1.53 22.10
N ARG A 136 -5.48 1.34 21.47
CA ARG A 136 -4.61 0.16 21.56
C ARG A 136 -3.17 0.60 21.26
N PRO A 137 -2.14 -0.13 21.70
CA PRO A 137 -0.76 0.12 21.28
C PRO A 137 -0.51 -0.23 19.80
N PRO A 138 0.58 0.27 19.18
CA PRO A 138 0.96 -0.13 17.82
C PRO A 138 1.25 -1.62 17.75
N THR A 139 0.82 -2.27 16.67
CA THR A 139 1.08 -3.71 16.48
C THR A 139 2.53 -3.97 16.10
N ARG A 140 3.04 -5.18 16.38
CA ARG A 140 4.39 -5.61 16.01
C ARG A 140 4.68 -5.44 14.51
N LYS A 141 3.67 -5.68 13.67
CA LYS A 141 3.75 -5.48 12.21
C LYS A 141 4.22 -4.08 11.86
N TYR A 142 3.54 -3.05 12.37
CA TYR A 142 3.84 -1.67 11.99
C TYR A 142 5.07 -1.10 12.70
N ARG A 143 5.45 -1.64 13.86
CA ARG A 143 6.79 -1.37 14.43
C ARG A 143 7.89 -1.87 13.48
N ARG A 144 7.78 -3.11 13.00
CA ARG A 144 8.73 -3.65 12.02
C ARG A 144 8.76 -2.85 10.71
N TRP A 145 7.61 -2.35 10.26
CA TRP A 145 7.56 -1.44 9.11
C TRP A 145 8.30 -0.13 9.40
N ALA A 146 8.06 0.49 10.55
CA ALA A 146 8.76 1.71 10.95
C ALA A 146 10.28 1.49 10.96
N ASP A 147 10.76 0.42 11.61
CA ASP A 147 12.20 0.10 11.68
C ASP A 147 12.82 -0.14 10.30
N SER A 148 12.06 -0.80 9.42
CA SER A 148 12.52 -1.18 8.07
C SER A 148 12.53 -0.02 7.09
N LEU A 149 11.60 0.93 7.20
CA LEU A 149 11.42 2.02 6.24
C LEU A 149 12.14 3.30 6.67
N PHE A 150 12.23 3.58 7.97
CA PHE A 150 12.74 4.84 8.50
C PHE A 150 14.12 4.69 9.13
N GLU A 151 14.98 5.64 8.83
CA GLU A 151 16.28 5.80 9.48
C GLU A 151 16.12 6.53 10.82
N THR A 152 15.32 7.59 10.83
CA THR A 152 14.99 8.38 12.02
C THR A 152 13.48 8.58 12.12
N ALA A 153 12.96 8.67 13.35
CA ALA A 153 11.53 8.92 13.58
C ALA A 153 11.19 10.42 13.70
N ASP A 154 12.12 11.25 14.19
CA ASP A 154 11.95 12.70 14.26
C ASP A 154 13.24 13.45 13.90
N PRO A 155 13.28 14.15 12.75
CA PRO A 155 12.27 14.11 11.70
C PRO A 155 12.16 12.71 11.06
N PRO A 156 10.99 12.32 10.51
CA PRO A 156 10.79 10.99 9.94
C PRO A 156 11.50 10.87 8.58
N ARG A 157 12.73 10.36 8.57
CA ARG A 157 13.55 10.23 7.37
C ARG A 157 13.56 8.80 6.85
N LEU A 158 13.26 8.60 5.58
CA LEU A 158 13.29 7.27 4.96
C LEU A 158 14.73 6.80 4.72
N ARG A 159 14.97 5.50 4.87
CA ARG A 159 16.24 4.86 4.48
C ARG A 159 16.46 4.91 2.97
N GLU A 160 15.38 4.70 2.21
CA GLU A 160 15.32 4.64 0.75
C GLU A 160 13.98 5.21 0.28
N ALA A 161 13.89 5.67 -0.98
CA ALA A 161 12.61 6.10 -1.53
C ALA A 161 11.62 4.92 -1.60
N VAL A 162 10.42 5.11 -1.06
CA VAL A 162 9.38 4.06 -0.97
C VAL A 162 8.32 4.34 -2.02
N PHE A 163 8.03 3.33 -2.85
CA PHE A 163 7.04 3.38 -3.92
C PHE A 163 5.93 2.37 -3.67
N VAL A 164 4.77 2.63 -4.29
CA VAL A 164 3.70 1.65 -4.44
C VAL A 164 3.40 1.41 -5.91
N CYS A 165 3.36 0.13 -6.28
CA CYS A 165 2.76 -0.31 -7.53
C CYS A 165 1.29 -0.65 -7.28
N LEU A 166 0.36 0.03 -7.96
CA LEU A 166 -1.08 -0.23 -7.91
C LEU A 166 -1.49 -0.95 -9.20
N VAL A 167 -2.01 -2.18 -9.05
CA VAL A 167 -2.36 -3.06 -10.17
C VAL A 167 -3.86 -3.31 -10.14
N PRO A 168 -4.66 -2.60 -10.95
CA PRO A 168 -6.09 -2.89 -11.09
C PRO A 168 -6.30 -4.32 -11.57
N TRP A 169 -7.34 -4.97 -11.05
CA TRP A 169 -7.63 -6.36 -11.30
C TRP A 169 -9.03 -6.53 -11.89
N PHE A 170 -9.09 -7.21 -13.03
CA PHE A 170 -10.30 -7.47 -13.79
C PHE A 170 -10.55 -8.97 -13.93
N ARG A 171 -11.73 -9.34 -14.45
CA ARG A 171 -12.15 -10.73 -14.66
C ARG A 171 -11.14 -11.58 -15.45
N ASP A 172 -10.45 -10.99 -16.41
CA ASP A 172 -9.50 -11.63 -17.32
C ASP A 172 -8.02 -11.41 -16.93
N SER A 173 -7.77 -10.75 -15.80
CA SER A 173 -6.42 -10.46 -15.33
C SER A 173 -5.66 -11.73 -14.97
N ARG A 174 -4.36 -11.72 -15.28
CA ARG A 174 -3.47 -12.87 -15.13
C ARG A 174 -2.39 -12.61 -14.08
N GLY A 175 -2.21 -13.60 -13.19
CA GLY A 175 -1.13 -13.60 -12.21
C GLY A 175 0.24 -13.84 -12.85
N PRO A 176 1.32 -13.81 -12.06
CA PRO A 176 2.67 -14.14 -12.51
C PRO A 176 2.81 -15.46 -13.29
N SER A 177 1.99 -16.47 -12.99
CA SER A 177 1.92 -17.77 -13.67
C SER A 177 1.32 -17.69 -15.08
N GLY A 178 0.76 -16.54 -15.46
CA GLY A 178 0.00 -16.36 -16.69
C GLY A 178 -1.43 -16.91 -16.61
N LEU A 179 -1.86 -17.49 -15.48
CA LEU A 179 -3.22 -18.01 -15.31
C LEU A 179 -4.19 -16.87 -14.96
N ILE A 180 -5.41 -16.94 -15.49
CA ILE A 180 -6.51 -16.07 -15.07
C ILE A 180 -6.87 -16.44 -13.63
N GLY A 181 -6.99 -15.44 -12.76
CA GLY A 181 -7.20 -15.67 -11.34
C GLY A 181 -7.98 -14.56 -10.64
N SER A 182 -8.36 -14.83 -9.40
CA SER A 182 -8.97 -13.84 -8.52
C SER A 182 -7.88 -12.97 -7.86
N VAL A 183 -8.26 -11.77 -7.38
CA VAL A 183 -7.34 -10.88 -6.63
C VAL A 183 -6.66 -11.61 -5.47
N PRO A 184 -7.36 -12.42 -4.64
CA PRO A 184 -6.72 -13.18 -3.56
C PRO A 184 -5.74 -14.26 -4.03
N ALA A 185 -6.02 -14.93 -5.16
CA ALA A 185 -5.11 -15.94 -5.69
C ALA A 185 -3.82 -15.29 -6.19
N ALA A 186 -3.94 -14.18 -6.93
CA ALA A 186 -2.80 -13.42 -7.41
C ALA A 186 -1.99 -12.80 -6.27
N GLU A 187 -2.63 -12.29 -5.20
CA GLU A 187 -1.93 -11.80 -4.00
C GLU A 187 -1.01 -12.88 -3.41
N LYS A 188 -1.51 -14.11 -3.24
CA LYS A 188 -0.72 -15.23 -2.70
C LYS A 188 0.48 -15.57 -3.60
N GLU A 189 0.26 -15.60 -4.91
CA GLU A 189 1.31 -15.86 -5.88
C GLU A 189 2.41 -14.78 -5.84
N VAL A 190 2.01 -13.51 -5.81
CA VAL A 190 2.92 -12.37 -5.74
C VAL A 190 3.68 -12.37 -4.40
N ILE A 191 3.04 -12.71 -3.28
CA ILE A 191 3.73 -12.87 -1.98
C ILE A 191 4.76 -13.99 -2.05
N ALA A 192 4.41 -15.14 -2.64
CA ALA A 192 5.33 -16.27 -2.76
C ALA A 192 6.59 -15.87 -3.54
N LEU A 193 6.43 -15.20 -4.69
CA LEU A 193 7.56 -14.71 -5.49
C LEU A 193 8.34 -13.59 -4.79
N ALA A 194 7.66 -12.66 -4.12
CA ALA A 194 8.31 -11.60 -3.36
C ALA A 194 9.14 -12.15 -2.19
N SER A 195 8.73 -13.27 -1.59
CA SER A 195 9.47 -13.90 -0.48
C SER A 195 10.82 -14.46 -0.92
N VAL A 196 10.91 -14.98 -2.16
CA VAL A 196 12.17 -15.43 -2.75
C VAL A 196 13.11 -14.24 -3.02
N LEU A 197 12.57 -13.08 -3.40
CA LEU A 197 13.36 -11.91 -3.79
C LEU A 197 13.80 -11.03 -2.62
N ALA A 198 12.86 -10.66 -1.76
CA ALA A 198 13.13 -9.78 -0.63
C ALA A 198 13.63 -10.55 0.59
N GLY A 199 13.43 -11.88 0.64
CA GLY A 199 13.86 -12.73 1.74
C GLY A 199 13.43 -12.17 3.10
N ALA A 200 14.39 -11.99 4.00
CA ALA A 200 14.15 -11.44 5.34
C ALA A 200 13.61 -9.99 5.35
N ARG A 201 13.75 -9.24 4.25
CA ARG A 201 13.20 -7.87 4.11
C ARG A 201 11.69 -7.86 3.84
N LEU A 202 11.09 -8.99 3.45
CA LEU A 202 9.64 -9.05 3.19
C LEU A 202 8.84 -8.82 4.49
N LEU A 203 7.91 -7.88 4.43
CA LEU A 203 7.06 -7.42 5.54
C LEU A 203 5.67 -8.07 5.54
N ASN A 204 5.37 -8.93 4.56
CA ASN A 204 4.29 -9.90 4.63
C ASN A 204 4.66 -10.98 5.65
N THR A 205 4.38 -10.71 6.93
CA THR A 205 4.40 -11.76 7.95
C THR A 205 3.01 -11.91 8.52
N ASP A 206 2.44 -13.10 8.37
CA ASP A 206 1.35 -13.54 9.22
C ASP A 206 1.83 -13.52 10.67
N GLY A 207 0.93 -13.17 11.58
CA GLY A 207 1.25 -12.98 12.99
C GLY A 207 2.08 -14.13 13.55
N ARG A 208 3.34 -13.83 13.89
CA ARG A 208 4.11 -14.56 14.89
C ARG A 208 3.96 -13.86 16.22
#